data_AF-A0A163JX65-F1
#
_entry.id   AF-A0A163JX65-F1
#
_cell.length_a   1.000
_cell.length_b   1.000
_cell.length_c   1.000
_cell.angle_alpha   90.00
_cell.angle_beta   90.00
_cell.angle_gamma   90.00
#
_symmetry.space_group_name_H-M   'P 1'
#
loop_
_entity.id
_entity.type
_entity.pdbx_description
1 polymer ?
#
loop_
_entity_poly.entity_id
_entity_poly.type
_entity_poly.pdbx_seq_one_letter_code
_entity_poly.pdbx_strand_id
1 'polypeptide(L)'
;MPVDPYYYNVLGVPTDADYMTIKMAYKKGAIKFHPDKNKAPDAEEKFKTISEAYQILGSPELRNKYDKYGRNDDLRPVDGFIDPNVYFQRMYGGGLFQDLIGELNIGHFMALDLHANTEEEKRQALLNQIQQQQKERVDRLASLLGDKLSQYVSERLDLNNDKEQSSIPFEKRIHQEAIDLKKESYGSSLLLTVGRLYSIQAKEYIGVKRSGGLPSIFYTLKEKKHITKELWKTVKSNMEAQMVAEKVSLAEKEGVKDLSELDDLCVAKSYQALWQMVRFEVEATLRKVCQQALHDKTIDADERLLRAEGLLLLGEVYASTDISPLENDVTRMK
;
A
#
# COMPACT_ATOMS: atom_id res chain seq x y z
N MET A 1 -16.87 26.47 -21.61
CA MET A 1 -16.90 25.21 -22.38
C MET A 1 -15.47 24.88 -22.76
N PRO A 2 -15.06 23.61 -22.68
CA PRO A 2 -13.71 23.20 -23.04
C PRO A 2 -13.46 23.45 -24.53
N VAL A 3 -12.23 23.82 -24.87
CA VAL A 3 -11.80 23.96 -26.28
C VAL A 3 -11.82 22.61 -27.00
N ASP A 4 -11.61 21.51 -26.27
CA ASP A 4 -11.68 20.13 -26.78
C ASP A 4 -12.58 19.25 -25.87
N PRO A 5 -13.71 18.70 -26.36
CA PRO A 5 -14.56 17.82 -25.56
C PRO A 5 -14.07 16.36 -25.51
N TYR A 6 -12.93 16.02 -26.13
CA TYR A 6 -12.46 14.64 -26.30
C TYR A 6 -12.45 13.80 -25.02
N TYR A 7 -11.80 14.23 -23.94
CA TYR A 7 -11.74 13.42 -22.71
C TYR A 7 -13.09 13.26 -22.03
N TYR A 8 -13.97 14.25 -22.14
CA TYR A 8 -15.36 14.15 -21.66
C TYR A 8 -16.13 13.10 -22.46
N ASN A 9 -15.94 13.08 -23.79
CA ASN A 9 -16.53 12.09 -24.68
C ASN A 9 -15.99 10.67 -24.44
N VAL A 10 -14.68 10.54 -24.17
CA VAL A 10 -14.03 9.26 -23.81
C VAL A 10 -14.66 8.67 -22.54
N LEU A 11 -14.90 9.50 -21.53
CA LEU A 11 -15.57 9.07 -20.31
C LEU A 11 -17.10 8.96 -20.47
N GLY A 12 -17.67 9.55 -21.54
CA GLY A 12 -19.10 9.56 -21.78
C GLY A 12 -19.86 10.45 -20.78
N VAL A 13 -19.25 11.57 -20.39
CA VAL A 13 -19.79 12.54 -19.42
C VAL A 13 -19.95 13.90 -20.08
N PRO A 14 -20.88 14.76 -19.60
CA PRO A 14 -21.01 16.10 -20.15
C PRO A 14 -19.80 16.98 -19.77
N THR A 15 -19.55 18.06 -20.52
CA THR A 15 -18.36 18.91 -20.31
C THR A 15 -18.37 19.70 -19.00
N ASP A 16 -19.54 19.84 -18.38
CA ASP A 16 -19.76 20.42 -17.07
C ASP A 16 -19.82 19.36 -15.95
N ALA A 17 -19.47 18.10 -16.25
CA ALA A 17 -19.49 17.01 -15.28
C ALA A 17 -18.67 17.33 -14.04
N ASP A 18 -19.25 17.09 -12.87
CA ASP A 18 -18.54 17.19 -11.60
C ASP A 18 -17.47 16.08 -11.48
N TYR A 19 -16.54 16.26 -10.55
CA TYR A 19 -15.47 15.30 -10.30
C TYR A 19 -16.02 13.89 -10.02
N MET A 20 -17.13 13.80 -9.30
CA MET A 20 -17.77 12.53 -8.95
C MET A 20 -18.27 11.78 -10.18
N THR A 21 -18.87 12.48 -11.14
CA THR A 21 -19.36 11.94 -12.41
C THR A 21 -18.19 11.46 -13.27
N ILE A 22 -17.10 12.23 -13.33
CA ILE A 22 -15.85 11.85 -14.02
C ILE A 22 -15.24 10.59 -13.39
N LYS A 23 -15.17 10.52 -12.07
CA LYS A 23 -14.66 9.36 -11.32
C LYS A 23 -15.52 8.12 -11.50
N MET A 24 -16.85 8.26 -11.50
CA MET A 24 -17.78 7.15 -11.73
C MET A 24 -17.70 6.64 -13.17
N ALA A 25 -17.59 7.53 -14.14
CA ALA A 25 -17.42 7.19 -15.54
C ALA A 25 -16.11 6.45 -15.81
N TYR A 26 -15.02 6.92 -15.21
CA TYR A 26 -13.74 6.23 -15.20
C TYR A 26 -13.87 4.82 -14.61
N LYS A 27 -14.46 4.67 -13.42
CA LYS A 27 -14.74 3.37 -12.77
C LYS A 27 -15.44 2.40 -13.72
N LYS A 28 -16.50 2.87 -14.38
CA LYS A 28 -17.32 2.08 -15.30
C LYS A 28 -16.55 1.68 -16.57
N GLY A 29 -15.77 2.60 -17.12
CA GLY A 29 -14.90 2.37 -18.27
C GLY A 29 -13.77 1.37 -17.96
N ALA A 30 -13.08 1.56 -16.84
CA ALA A 30 -12.00 0.69 -16.38
C ALA A 30 -12.46 -0.76 -16.21
N ILE A 31 -13.68 -0.98 -15.68
CA ILE A 31 -14.26 -2.33 -15.59
C ILE A 31 -14.56 -2.93 -16.96
N LYS A 32 -15.11 -2.13 -17.88
CA LYS A 32 -15.57 -2.60 -19.19
C LYS A 32 -14.42 -2.95 -20.14
N PHE A 33 -13.30 -2.25 -20.02
CA PHE A 33 -12.16 -2.38 -20.94
C PHE A 33 -10.91 -2.99 -20.29
N HIS A 34 -11.00 -3.50 -19.06
CA HIS A 34 -9.87 -4.16 -18.40
C HIS A 34 -9.33 -5.33 -19.24
N PRO A 35 -8.00 -5.43 -19.48
CA PRO A 35 -7.40 -6.44 -20.36
C PRO A 35 -7.64 -7.88 -19.89
N ASP A 36 -7.82 -8.10 -18.58
CA ASP A 36 -8.16 -9.44 -18.05
C ASP A 36 -9.59 -9.89 -18.38
N LYS A 37 -10.53 -8.94 -18.51
CA LYS A 37 -11.97 -9.22 -18.72
C LYS A 37 -12.41 -9.04 -20.16
N ASN A 38 -11.68 -8.24 -20.93
CA ASN A 38 -12.02 -7.90 -22.29
C ASN A 38 -10.85 -8.26 -23.22
N LYS A 39 -11.00 -9.40 -23.92
CA LYS A 39 -10.04 -9.92 -24.89
C LYS A 39 -10.19 -9.29 -26.28
N ALA A 40 -11.03 -8.26 -26.44
CA ALA A 40 -11.16 -7.57 -27.70
C ALA A 40 -9.82 -6.87 -28.03
N PRO A 41 -9.42 -6.85 -29.32
CA PRO A 41 -8.12 -6.32 -29.73
C PRO A 41 -7.94 -4.82 -29.43
N ASP A 42 -9.04 -4.09 -29.20
CA ASP A 42 -9.08 -2.66 -28.89
C ASP A 42 -9.28 -2.35 -27.38
N ALA A 43 -9.37 -3.37 -26.53
CA ALA A 43 -9.67 -3.19 -25.11
C ALA A 43 -8.54 -2.48 -24.36
N GLU A 44 -7.29 -2.86 -24.62
CA GLU A 44 -6.11 -2.26 -24.00
C GLU A 44 -5.96 -0.78 -24.38
N GLU A 45 -6.18 -0.45 -25.66
CA GLU A 45 -6.13 0.93 -26.16
C GLU A 45 -7.23 1.77 -25.50
N LYS A 46 -8.46 1.26 -25.43
CA LYS A 46 -9.58 1.95 -24.76
C LYS A 46 -9.34 2.12 -23.26
N PHE A 47 -8.74 1.15 -22.60
CA PHE A 47 -8.39 1.25 -21.19
C PHE A 47 -7.34 2.34 -20.94
N LYS A 48 -6.32 2.43 -21.81
CA LYS A 48 -5.32 3.50 -21.80
C LYS A 48 -5.97 4.86 -21.99
N THR A 49 -6.83 5.02 -23.00
CA THR A 49 -7.50 6.30 -23.28
C THR A 49 -8.42 6.74 -22.13
N ILE A 50 -9.15 5.81 -21.50
CA ILE A 50 -10.02 6.09 -20.34
C ILE A 50 -9.21 6.49 -19.11
N SER A 51 -8.04 5.86 -18.91
CA SER A 51 -7.12 6.19 -17.82
C SER A 51 -6.48 7.56 -18.01
N GLU A 52 -6.06 7.89 -19.23
CA GLU A 52 -5.56 9.21 -19.61
C GLU A 52 -6.62 10.30 -19.39
N ALA A 53 -7.86 10.06 -19.85
CA ALA A 53 -8.96 10.99 -19.65
C ALA A 53 -9.22 11.27 -18.16
N TYR A 54 -9.13 10.25 -17.30
CA TYR A 54 -9.28 10.43 -15.86
C TYR A 54 -8.11 11.16 -15.21
N GLN A 55 -6.86 10.91 -15.63
CA GLN A 55 -5.70 11.61 -15.10
C GLN A 55 -5.72 13.11 -15.43
N ILE A 56 -6.23 13.47 -16.61
CA ILE A 56 -6.43 14.86 -17.01
C ILE A 56 -7.63 15.47 -16.27
N LEU A 57 -8.82 14.88 -16.43
CA LEU A 57 -10.08 15.47 -15.97
C LEU A 57 -10.30 15.33 -14.46
N GLY A 58 -9.62 14.38 -13.81
CA GLY A 58 -9.68 14.15 -12.38
C GLY A 58 -8.80 15.10 -11.56
N SER A 59 -7.84 15.79 -12.19
CA SER A 59 -7.06 16.86 -11.56
C SER A 59 -7.66 18.22 -11.92
N PRO A 60 -8.06 19.06 -10.95
CA PRO A 60 -8.60 20.40 -11.23
C PRO A 60 -7.63 21.26 -12.07
N GLU A 61 -6.33 21.16 -11.80
CA GLU A 61 -5.29 21.91 -12.49
C GLU A 61 -5.13 21.46 -13.94
N LEU A 62 -5.03 20.14 -14.18
CA LEU A 62 -4.88 19.58 -15.52
C LEU A 62 -6.16 19.72 -16.32
N ARG A 63 -7.33 19.55 -15.69
CA ARG A 63 -8.64 19.82 -16.29
C ARG A 63 -8.77 21.26 -16.73
N ASN A 64 -8.37 22.23 -15.90
CA ASN A 64 -8.42 23.65 -16.27
C ASN A 64 -7.50 23.95 -17.46
N LYS A 65 -6.26 23.43 -17.44
CA LYS A 65 -5.34 23.55 -18.60
C LYS A 65 -5.93 22.91 -19.86
N TYR A 66 -6.51 21.73 -19.73
CA TYR A 66 -7.15 21.01 -20.82
C TYR A 66 -8.37 21.76 -21.37
N ASP A 67 -9.24 22.25 -20.50
CA ASP A 67 -10.42 23.01 -20.88
C ASP A 67 -10.02 24.30 -21.62
N LYS A 68 -8.88 24.91 -21.25
CA LYS A 68 -8.40 26.16 -21.84
C LYS A 68 -7.59 25.97 -23.13
N TYR A 69 -6.83 24.90 -23.27
CA TYR A 69 -5.85 24.74 -24.36
C TYR A 69 -6.08 23.49 -25.22
N GLY A 70 -7.03 22.62 -24.86
CA GLY A 70 -7.27 21.34 -25.53
C GLY A 70 -6.14 20.33 -25.27
N ARG A 71 -6.14 19.22 -26.02
CA ARG A 71 -5.06 18.22 -25.96
C ARG A 71 -3.74 18.83 -26.46
N ASN A 72 -2.78 18.99 -25.58
CA ASN A 72 -1.42 19.40 -25.91
C ASN A 72 -0.40 18.51 -25.19
N ASP A 73 0.87 18.53 -25.63
CA ASP A 73 1.92 17.70 -25.03
C ASP A 73 2.27 18.15 -23.59
N ASP A 74 1.99 19.41 -23.22
CA ASP A 74 2.22 19.98 -21.87
C ASP A 74 1.29 19.42 -20.78
N LEU A 75 0.23 18.70 -21.17
CA LEU A 75 -0.68 18.02 -20.26
C LEU A 75 -0.21 16.62 -19.88
N ARG A 76 0.80 16.07 -20.57
CA ARG A 76 1.36 14.76 -20.24
C ARG A 76 2.36 14.90 -19.10
N PRO A 77 2.24 14.13 -18.00
CA PRO A 77 3.32 13.99 -17.04
C PRO A 77 4.60 13.55 -17.76
N VAL A 78 5.77 14.03 -17.32
CA VAL A 78 7.08 13.79 -17.96
C VAL A 78 7.37 12.29 -18.18
N ASP A 79 6.76 11.41 -17.36
CA ASP A 79 6.91 9.95 -17.42
C ASP A 79 5.72 9.21 -18.10
N GLY A 80 4.78 9.92 -18.71
CA GLY A 80 3.55 9.36 -19.31
C GLY A 80 2.43 9.04 -18.30
N PHE A 81 1.25 8.63 -18.79
CA PHE A 81 0.11 8.26 -17.95
C PHE A 81 0.26 6.83 -17.39
N ILE A 82 0.18 6.68 -16.07
CA ILE A 82 0.52 5.44 -15.34
C ILE A 82 -0.77 4.71 -14.91
N ASP A 83 -0.81 3.37 -14.98
CA ASP A 83 -1.90 2.55 -14.42
C ASP A 83 -2.12 2.87 -12.93
N PRO A 84 -3.36 2.95 -12.40
CA PRO A 84 -3.58 3.34 -11.00
C PRO A 84 -2.91 2.43 -9.96
N ASN A 85 -2.89 1.11 -10.18
CA ASN A 85 -2.20 0.20 -9.26
C ASN A 85 -0.69 0.44 -9.34
N VAL A 86 -0.15 0.65 -10.54
CA VAL A 86 1.26 1.02 -10.74
C VAL A 86 1.58 2.39 -10.12
N TYR A 87 0.67 3.36 -10.23
CA TYR A 87 0.78 4.68 -9.62
C TYR A 87 0.78 4.57 -8.10
N PHE A 88 -0.16 3.81 -7.51
CA PHE A 88 -0.21 3.57 -6.08
C PHE A 88 1.00 2.80 -5.57
N GLN A 89 1.48 1.79 -6.31
CA GLN A 89 2.70 1.05 -5.96
C GLN A 89 3.93 1.97 -5.98
N ARG A 90 4.07 2.80 -7.02
CA ARG A 90 5.14 3.82 -7.09
C ARG A 90 5.01 4.84 -5.97
N MET A 91 3.80 5.19 -5.58
CA MET A 91 3.54 6.20 -4.56
C MET A 91 3.79 5.67 -3.15
N TYR A 92 3.48 4.41 -2.81
CA TYR A 92 3.40 3.94 -1.42
C TYR A 92 4.27 2.73 -1.07
N GLY A 93 5.12 2.27 -1.98
CA GLY A 93 5.97 1.11 -1.73
C GLY A 93 6.67 0.65 -2.99
N GLY A 94 7.55 1.52 -3.51
CA GLY A 94 8.30 1.30 -4.76
C GLY A 94 9.04 -0.04 -4.83
N GLY A 95 9.69 -0.30 -5.97
CA GLY A 95 10.22 -1.62 -6.33
C GLY A 95 11.09 -2.27 -5.25
N LEU A 96 11.87 -1.50 -4.48
CA LEU A 96 12.73 -2.05 -3.43
C LEU A 96 11.97 -2.70 -2.27
N PHE A 97 10.70 -2.33 -2.03
CA PHE A 97 9.88 -2.92 -0.97
C PHE A 97 9.21 -4.24 -1.38
N GLN A 98 9.25 -4.62 -2.66
CA GLN A 98 8.53 -5.79 -3.17
C GLN A 98 8.95 -7.11 -2.50
N ASP A 99 10.20 -7.22 -2.06
CA ASP A 99 10.70 -8.40 -1.36
C ASP A 99 10.39 -8.40 0.15
N LEU A 100 10.02 -7.24 0.72
CA LEU A 100 9.62 -7.12 2.12
C LEU A 100 8.11 -7.25 2.29
N ILE A 101 7.34 -6.52 1.48
CA ILE A 101 5.89 -6.41 1.64
C ILE A 101 5.11 -6.96 0.44
N GLY A 102 5.73 -7.20 -0.71
CA GLY A 102 5.03 -7.60 -1.94
C GLY A 102 4.24 -6.45 -2.59
N GLU A 103 3.45 -6.79 -3.60
CA GLU A 103 2.57 -5.82 -4.28
C GLU A 103 1.37 -5.44 -3.41
N LEU A 104 1.08 -4.15 -3.31
CA LEU A 104 -0.04 -3.63 -2.54
C LEU A 104 -1.37 -3.94 -3.22
N ASN A 105 -2.35 -4.38 -2.44
CA ASN A 105 -3.65 -4.86 -2.89
C ASN A 105 -4.76 -3.80 -2.75
N ILE A 106 -4.42 -2.50 -2.79
CA ILE A 106 -5.40 -1.40 -2.70
C ILE A 106 -6.48 -1.51 -3.78
N GLY A 107 -6.09 -1.93 -4.99
CA GLY A 107 -7.01 -2.15 -6.12
C GLY A 107 -8.11 -3.17 -5.81
N HIS A 108 -7.85 -4.16 -4.95
CA HIS A 108 -8.84 -5.15 -4.55
C HIS A 108 -9.94 -4.58 -3.65
N PHE A 109 -9.60 -3.69 -2.72
CA PHE A 109 -10.59 -2.97 -1.92
C PHE A 109 -11.50 -2.10 -2.79
N MET A 110 -10.92 -1.38 -3.76
CA MET A 110 -11.68 -0.60 -4.72
C MET A 110 -12.57 -1.47 -5.63
N ALA A 111 -12.09 -2.65 -6.02
CA ALA A 111 -12.83 -3.62 -6.81
C ALA A 111 -14.02 -4.24 -6.06
N LEU A 112 -13.89 -4.46 -4.75
CA LEU A 112 -15.00 -4.97 -3.92
C LEU A 112 -16.10 -3.93 -3.77
N ASP A 113 -15.76 -2.68 -3.51
CA ASP A 113 -16.74 -1.57 -3.45
C ASP A 113 -17.41 -1.34 -4.81
N LEU A 114 -16.69 -1.57 -5.91
CA LEU A 114 -17.22 -1.52 -7.27
C LEU A 114 -18.28 -2.56 -7.56
N HIS A 115 -18.07 -3.76 -7.03
CA HIS A 115 -18.87 -4.94 -7.32
C HIS A 115 -19.89 -5.23 -6.21
N ALA A 116 -20.11 -4.29 -5.29
CA ALA A 116 -21.07 -4.43 -4.19
C ALA A 116 -22.50 -4.79 -4.64
N ASN A 117 -22.87 -4.43 -5.88
CA ASN A 117 -24.19 -4.68 -6.48
C ASN A 117 -24.17 -5.76 -7.60
N THR A 118 -23.09 -6.55 -7.72
CA THR A 118 -23.00 -7.62 -8.74
C THR A 118 -23.55 -8.95 -8.24
N GLU A 119 -23.80 -9.89 -9.16
CA GLU A 119 -24.23 -11.26 -8.82
C GLU A 119 -23.29 -11.91 -7.82
N GLU A 120 -23.88 -12.52 -6.79
CA GLU A 120 -23.19 -13.08 -5.63
C GLU A 120 -22.07 -14.06 -6.02
N GLU A 121 -22.28 -14.85 -7.08
CA GLU A 121 -21.29 -15.79 -7.60
C GLU A 121 -20.02 -15.09 -8.12
N LYS A 122 -20.16 -13.96 -8.82
CA LYS A 122 -19.02 -13.18 -9.35
C LYS A 122 -18.26 -12.51 -8.21
N ARG A 123 -18.99 -12.04 -7.19
CA ARG A 123 -18.41 -11.49 -5.96
C ARG A 123 -17.60 -12.55 -5.22
N GLN A 124 -18.16 -13.75 -5.07
CA GLN A 124 -17.49 -14.86 -4.40
C GLN A 124 -16.25 -15.33 -5.18
N ALA A 125 -16.33 -15.42 -6.50
CA ALA A 125 -15.19 -15.77 -7.35
C ALA A 125 -14.04 -14.75 -7.19
N LEU A 126 -14.37 -13.45 -7.18
CA LEU A 126 -13.39 -12.38 -6.93
C LEU A 126 -12.76 -12.50 -5.54
N LEU A 127 -13.56 -12.73 -4.49
CA LEU A 127 -13.05 -12.93 -3.14
C LEU A 127 -12.10 -14.11 -3.04
N ASN A 128 -12.42 -15.22 -3.70
CA ASN A 128 -11.56 -16.40 -3.74
C ASN A 128 -10.24 -16.10 -4.47
N GLN A 129 -10.29 -15.37 -5.59
CA GLN A 129 -9.09 -14.92 -6.31
C GLN A 129 -8.20 -14.03 -5.44
N ILE A 130 -8.79 -13.03 -4.75
CA ILE A 130 -8.07 -12.15 -3.83
C ILE A 130 -7.40 -12.95 -2.72
N GLN A 131 -8.12 -13.90 -2.12
CA GLN A 131 -7.58 -14.76 -1.07
C GLN A 131 -6.43 -15.63 -1.56
N GLN A 132 -6.54 -16.16 -2.78
CA GLN A 132 -5.48 -16.96 -3.39
C GLN A 132 -4.23 -16.13 -3.64
N GLN A 133 -4.35 -14.96 -4.28
CA GLN A 133 -3.22 -14.06 -4.53
C GLN A 133 -2.56 -13.60 -3.23
N GLN A 134 -3.37 -13.30 -2.20
CA GLN A 134 -2.83 -12.94 -0.90
C GLN A 134 -2.08 -14.11 -0.24
N LYS A 135 -2.53 -15.35 -0.43
CA LYS A 135 -1.84 -16.54 0.07
C LYS A 135 -0.50 -16.71 -0.64
N GLU A 136 -0.48 -16.66 -1.97
CA GLU A 136 0.74 -16.77 -2.78
C GLU A 136 1.77 -15.70 -2.42
N ARG A 137 1.31 -14.45 -2.20
CA ARG A 137 2.14 -13.35 -1.69
C ARG A 137 2.75 -13.67 -0.33
N VAL A 138 1.95 -14.16 0.62
CA VAL A 138 2.45 -14.51 1.97
C VAL A 138 3.46 -15.65 1.90
N ASP A 139 3.18 -16.70 1.12
CA ASP A 139 4.08 -17.85 0.98
C ASP A 139 5.44 -17.42 0.39
N ARG A 140 5.44 -16.58 -0.66
CA ARG A 140 6.66 -16.02 -1.25
C ARG A 140 7.46 -15.20 -0.23
N LEU A 141 6.80 -14.25 0.45
CA LEU A 141 7.45 -13.36 1.40
C LEU A 141 7.97 -14.12 2.63
N ALA A 142 7.26 -15.15 3.09
CA ALA A 142 7.71 -16.01 4.17
C ALA A 142 8.96 -16.80 3.80
N SER A 143 9.05 -17.29 2.56
CA SER A 143 10.26 -17.93 2.03
C SER A 143 11.43 -16.94 2.02
N LEU A 144 11.25 -15.75 1.44
CA LEU A 144 12.30 -14.72 1.36
C LEU A 144 12.78 -14.28 2.75
N LEU A 145 11.85 -14.06 3.68
CA LEU A 145 12.20 -13.75 5.06
C LEU A 145 12.94 -14.92 5.73
N GLY A 146 12.48 -16.15 5.52
CA GLY A 146 13.13 -17.36 6.01
C GLY A 146 14.59 -17.46 5.55
N ASP A 147 14.83 -17.31 4.25
CA ASP A 147 16.17 -17.35 3.65
C ASP A 147 17.08 -16.25 4.22
N LYS A 148 16.53 -15.04 4.41
CA LYS A 148 17.25 -13.93 5.02
C LYS A 148 17.62 -14.21 6.47
N LEU A 149 16.70 -14.76 7.26
CA LEU A 149 16.96 -15.13 8.65
C LEU A 149 17.95 -16.30 8.75
N SER A 150 17.95 -17.23 7.79
CA SER A 150 18.95 -18.30 7.72
C SER A 150 20.37 -17.76 7.56
N GLN A 151 20.58 -16.65 6.84
CA GLN A 151 21.91 -16.01 6.78
C GLN A 151 22.39 -15.53 8.14
N TYR A 152 21.49 -14.94 8.94
CA TYR A 152 21.79 -14.53 10.31
C TYR A 152 22.14 -15.73 11.20
N VAL A 153 21.37 -16.82 11.09
CA VAL A 153 21.63 -18.07 11.82
C VAL A 153 23.02 -18.61 11.46
N SER A 154 23.32 -18.75 10.17
CA SER A 154 24.62 -19.28 9.72
C SER A 154 25.79 -18.47 10.28
N GLU A 155 25.74 -17.14 10.19
CA GLU A 155 26.78 -16.28 10.77
C GLU A 155 26.90 -16.45 12.29
N ARG A 156 25.79 -16.63 13.02
CA ARG A 156 25.82 -16.84 14.47
C ARG A 156 26.38 -18.19 14.88
N LEU A 157 26.14 -19.23 14.08
CA LEU A 157 26.72 -20.55 14.32
C LEU A 157 28.20 -20.59 13.91
N ASP A 158 28.58 -19.89 12.83
CA ASP A 158 29.95 -19.80 12.35
C ASP A 158 30.85 -18.97 13.27
N LEU A 159 30.34 -17.93 13.93
CA LEU A 159 31.09 -17.15 14.94
C LEU A 159 31.57 -17.99 16.14
N ASN A 160 31.02 -19.20 16.34
CA ASN A 160 31.53 -20.16 17.33
C ASN A 160 32.70 -21.00 16.80
N ASN A 161 33.05 -20.88 15.52
CA ASN A 161 34.17 -21.54 14.87
C ASN A 161 35.15 -20.46 14.38
N ASP A 162 36.36 -20.39 14.95
CA ASP A 162 37.42 -19.42 14.64
C ASP A 162 37.88 -19.43 13.17
N LYS A 163 37.08 -18.88 12.25
CA LYS A 163 37.48 -18.62 10.86
C LYS A 163 37.14 -17.18 10.49
N GLU A 164 38.18 -16.47 10.11
CA GLU A 164 38.17 -15.10 9.60
C GLU A 164 37.32 -15.06 8.31
N GLN A 165 36.04 -14.69 8.43
CA GLN A 165 35.14 -14.64 7.29
C GLN A 165 35.26 -13.28 6.58
N SER A 166 35.68 -13.29 5.30
CA SER A 166 35.78 -12.12 4.41
C SER A 166 34.41 -11.54 3.98
N SER A 167 33.32 -11.89 4.66
CA SER A 167 31.95 -11.45 4.32
C SER A 167 31.55 -10.24 5.15
N ILE A 168 30.82 -9.29 4.55
CA ILE A 168 30.25 -8.14 5.26
C ILE A 168 29.24 -8.68 6.28
N PRO A 169 29.32 -8.39 7.59
CA PRO A 169 28.38 -8.91 8.60
C PRO A 169 26.91 -8.62 8.27
N PHE A 170 26.01 -9.54 8.64
CA PHE A 170 24.56 -9.42 8.42
C PHE A 170 24.03 -8.06 8.86
N GLU A 171 24.43 -7.60 10.05
CA GLU A 171 24.06 -6.29 10.60
C GLU A 171 24.41 -5.13 9.66
N LYS A 172 25.61 -5.14 9.05
CA LYS A 172 25.99 -4.10 8.08
C LYS A 172 25.16 -4.18 6.80
N ARG A 173 24.81 -5.39 6.34
CA ARG A 173 23.97 -5.58 5.14
C ARG A 173 22.56 -5.01 5.35
N ILE A 174 21.94 -5.29 6.50
CA ILE A 174 20.60 -4.78 6.81
C ILE A 174 20.58 -3.26 7.02
N HIS A 175 21.66 -2.67 7.55
CA HIS A 175 21.79 -1.21 7.64
C HIS A 175 21.86 -0.57 6.26
N GLN A 176 22.64 -1.15 5.34
CA GLN A 176 22.72 -0.67 3.96
C GLN A 176 21.37 -0.80 3.26
N GLU A 177 20.70 -1.93 3.42
CA GLU A 177 19.35 -2.14 2.87
C GLU A 177 18.34 -1.13 3.41
N ALA A 178 18.37 -0.82 4.71
CA ALA A 178 17.51 0.22 5.30
C ALA A 178 17.81 1.61 4.71
N ILE A 179 19.07 1.92 4.39
CA ILE A 179 19.45 3.16 3.70
C ILE A 179 18.88 3.21 2.29
N ASP A 180 18.87 2.08 1.57
CA ASP A 180 18.36 2.02 0.21
C ASP A 180 16.83 2.09 0.18
N LEU A 181 16.16 1.36 1.08
CA LEU A 181 14.70 1.40 1.23
C LEU A 181 14.18 2.80 1.61
N LYS A 182 14.93 3.58 2.39
CA LYS A 182 14.58 4.98 2.71
C LYS A 182 14.48 5.89 1.49
N LYS A 183 15.15 5.55 0.38
CA LYS A 183 15.17 6.40 -0.82
C LYS A 183 13.87 6.31 -1.63
N GLU A 184 13.05 5.29 -1.37
CA GLU A 184 11.74 5.12 -2.00
C GLU A 184 10.71 6.10 -1.45
N SER A 185 9.65 6.35 -2.22
CA SER A 185 8.48 7.11 -1.75
C SER A 185 7.85 6.45 -0.53
N TYR A 186 7.70 7.22 0.56
CA TYR A 186 7.25 6.74 1.88
C TYR A 186 8.15 5.66 2.50
N GLY A 187 9.40 5.56 2.03
CA GLY A 187 10.34 4.54 2.46
C GLY A 187 10.61 4.56 3.96
N SER A 188 10.77 5.75 4.56
CA SER A 188 10.97 5.85 6.01
C SER A 188 9.73 5.41 6.79
N SER A 189 8.53 5.82 6.36
CA SER A 189 7.27 5.48 7.02
C SER A 189 6.93 3.98 6.91
N LEU A 190 7.22 3.36 5.76
CA LEU A 190 7.11 1.92 5.56
C LEU A 190 8.13 1.16 6.40
N LEU A 191 9.42 1.54 6.37
CA LEU A 191 10.45 0.92 7.20
C LEU A 191 10.08 0.94 8.68
N LEU A 192 9.61 2.08 9.18
CA LEU A 192 9.15 2.19 10.56
C LEU A 192 7.98 1.22 10.86
N THR A 193 7.05 1.06 9.92
CA THR A 193 5.92 0.13 10.05
C THR A 193 6.41 -1.31 10.08
N VAL A 194 7.24 -1.72 9.10
CA VAL A 194 7.85 -3.05 9.01
C VAL A 194 8.66 -3.35 10.27
N GLY A 195 9.55 -2.44 10.65
CA GLY A 195 10.48 -2.61 11.76
C GLY A 195 9.80 -2.77 13.11
N ARG A 196 8.78 -1.93 13.37
CA ARG A 196 7.95 -2.06 14.59
C ARG A 196 7.25 -3.41 14.64
N LEU A 197 6.69 -3.85 13.53
CA LEU A 197 5.97 -5.12 13.49
C LEU A 197 6.90 -6.32 13.65
N TYR A 198 8.03 -6.34 12.96
CA TYR A 198 9.06 -7.36 13.11
C TYR A 198 9.55 -7.45 14.55
N SER A 199 9.83 -6.30 15.18
CA SER A 199 10.22 -6.24 16.59
C SER A 199 9.16 -6.83 17.52
N ILE A 200 7.87 -6.56 17.27
CA ILE A 200 6.76 -7.10 18.07
C ILE A 200 6.68 -8.63 17.92
N GLN A 201 6.64 -9.13 16.67
CA GLN A 201 6.51 -10.55 16.37
C GLN A 201 7.70 -11.35 16.92
N ALA A 202 8.92 -10.83 16.78
CA ALA A 202 10.12 -11.42 17.33
C ALA A 202 10.09 -11.48 18.86
N LYS A 203 9.79 -10.36 19.53
CA LYS A 203 9.71 -10.29 21.00
C LYS A 203 8.63 -11.22 21.56
N GLU A 204 7.50 -11.33 20.88
CA GLU A 204 6.45 -12.27 21.27
C GLU A 204 6.96 -13.71 21.19
N TYR A 205 7.51 -14.13 20.04
CA TYR A 205 8.03 -15.48 19.86
C TYR A 205 9.11 -15.84 20.88
N ILE A 206 10.10 -14.96 21.07
CA ILE A 206 11.17 -15.13 22.06
C ILE A 206 10.60 -15.21 23.49
N GLY A 207 9.63 -14.34 23.80
CA GLY A 207 8.95 -14.32 25.09
C GLY A 207 8.23 -15.63 25.40
N VAL A 208 7.46 -16.17 24.43
CA VAL A 208 6.76 -17.46 24.56
C VAL A 208 7.75 -18.61 24.75
N LYS A 209 8.89 -18.60 24.05
CA LYS A 209 9.91 -19.65 24.21
C LYS A 209 10.57 -19.60 25.59
N ARG A 210 10.93 -18.40 26.06
CA ARG A 210 11.56 -18.23 27.38
C ARG A 210 10.63 -18.51 28.56
N SER A 211 9.31 -18.43 28.37
CA SER A 211 8.29 -18.76 29.38
C SER A 211 7.83 -20.22 29.38
N GLY A 212 8.48 -21.12 28.61
CA GLY A 212 8.10 -22.53 28.54
C GLY A 212 6.89 -22.82 27.64
N GLY A 213 6.61 -21.97 26.65
CA GLY A 213 5.54 -22.16 25.67
C GLY A 213 4.20 -21.54 26.04
N LEU A 214 4.10 -20.85 27.18
CA LEU A 214 2.91 -20.09 27.55
C LEU A 214 2.91 -18.75 26.79
N PRO A 215 1.92 -18.48 25.93
CA PRO A 215 1.75 -17.16 25.33
C PRO A 215 1.64 -16.14 26.45
N SER A 216 2.52 -15.12 26.46
CA SER A 216 2.43 -14.07 27.45
C SER A 216 1.14 -13.28 27.20
N ILE A 217 0.11 -13.54 28.00
CA ILE A 217 -1.24 -12.97 27.89
C ILE A 217 -1.19 -11.44 27.74
N PHE A 218 -0.21 -10.79 28.38
CA PHE A 218 0.03 -9.35 28.26
C PHE A 218 0.33 -8.87 26.83
N TYR A 219 1.13 -9.62 26.06
CA TYR A 219 1.51 -9.24 24.69
C TYR A 219 0.36 -9.50 23.71
N THR A 220 -0.28 -10.67 23.77
CA THR A 220 -1.43 -11.00 22.92
C THR A 220 -2.62 -10.05 23.16
N LEU A 221 -2.86 -9.62 24.40
CA LEU A 221 -3.89 -8.62 24.72
C LEU A 221 -3.53 -7.23 24.18
N LYS A 222 -2.28 -6.81 24.33
CA LYS A 222 -1.77 -5.54 23.80
C LYS A 222 -1.85 -5.50 22.27
N GLU A 223 -1.58 -6.61 21.59
CA GLU A 223 -1.68 -6.73 20.15
C GLU A 223 -3.13 -6.68 19.67
N LYS A 224 -4.04 -7.46 20.26
CA LYS A 224 -5.48 -7.38 19.93
C LYS A 224 -6.03 -5.97 20.13
N LYS A 225 -5.63 -5.28 21.21
CA LYS A 225 -5.96 -3.87 21.44
C LYS A 225 -5.37 -2.94 20.39
N HIS A 226 -4.15 -3.20 19.94
CA HIS A 226 -3.52 -2.43 18.87
C HIS A 226 -4.27 -2.62 17.54
N ILE A 227 -4.57 -3.87 17.16
CA ILE A 227 -5.32 -4.19 15.93
C ILE A 227 -6.68 -3.50 15.93
N THR A 228 -7.45 -3.59 17.02
CA THR A 228 -8.75 -2.92 17.10
C THR A 228 -8.60 -1.40 17.02
N LYS A 229 -7.60 -0.82 17.68
CA LYS A 229 -7.31 0.62 17.58
C LYS A 229 -6.92 1.05 16.16
N GLU A 230 -6.09 0.29 15.45
CA GLU A 230 -5.69 0.62 14.08
C GLU A 230 -6.86 0.44 13.09
N LEU A 231 -7.72 -0.57 13.28
CA LEU A 231 -8.97 -0.70 12.53
C LEU A 231 -9.88 0.52 12.75
N TRP A 232 -10.07 0.94 14.01
CA TRP A 232 -10.83 2.15 14.35
C TRP A 232 -10.25 3.40 13.70
N LYS A 233 -8.92 3.57 13.68
CA LYS A 233 -8.27 4.70 12.99
C LYS A 233 -8.51 4.67 11.48
N THR A 234 -8.44 3.49 10.86
CA THR A 234 -8.68 3.32 9.41
C THR A 234 -10.12 3.70 9.07
N VAL A 235 -11.10 3.20 9.82
CA VAL A 235 -12.52 3.56 9.68
C VAL A 235 -12.72 5.06 9.85
N LYS A 236 -12.15 5.64 10.93
CA LYS A 236 -12.25 7.08 11.20
C LYS A 236 -11.66 7.92 10.06
N SER A 237 -10.47 7.57 9.56
CA SER A 237 -9.82 8.30 8.48
C SER A 237 -10.64 8.25 7.18
N ASN A 238 -11.22 7.10 6.85
CA ASN A 238 -12.09 6.95 5.68
C ASN A 238 -13.39 7.76 5.85
N MET A 239 -13.98 7.78 7.05
CA MET A 239 -15.15 8.60 7.35
C MET A 239 -14.85 10.10 7.24
N GLU A 240 -13.71 10.56 7.77
CA GLU A 240 -13.28 11.96 7.64
C GLU A 240 -13.12 12.36 6.16
N ALA A 241 -12.48 11.51 5.35
CA ALA A 241 -12.35 11.74 3.91
C ALA A 241 -13.72 11.80 3.21
N GLN A 242 -14.63 10.89 3.52
CA GLN A 242 -16.00 10.89 2.98
C GLN A 242 -16.80 12.14 3.39
N MET A 243 -16.70 12.55 4.65
CA MET A 243 -17.39 13.75 5.17
C MET A 243 -16.89 15.02 4.48
N VAL A 244 -15.58 15.17 4.27
CA VAL A 244 -15.04 16.34 3.55
C VAL A 244 -15.45 16.31 2.08
N ALA A 245 -15.43 15.14 1.42
CA ALA A 245 -15.91 15.00 0.05
C ALA A 245 -17.41 15.35 -0.11
N GLU A 246 -18.25 14.99 0.86
CA GLU A 246 -19.66 15.36 0.88
C GLU A 246 -19.85 16.87 1.06
N LYS A 247 -19.04 17.52 1.91
CA LYS A 247 -19.03 18.99 2.07
C LYS A 247 -18.63 19.71 0.80
N VAL A 248 -17.61 19.21 0.09
CA VAL A 248 -17.22 19.74 -1.24
C VAL A 248 -18.41 19.64 -2.20
N SER A 249 -19.02 18.45 -2.31
CA SER A 249 -20.17 18.23 -3.21
C SER A 249 -21.38 19.11 -2.86
N LEU A 250 -21.64 19.36 -1.58
CA LEU A 250 -22.71 20.25 -1.14
C LEU A 250 -22.40 21.70 -1.52
N ALA A 251 -21.18 22.18 -1.26
CA ALA A 251 -20.76 23.54 -1.56
C ALA A 251 -20.76 23.81 -3.08
N GLU A 252 -20.39 22.83 -3.92
CA GLU A 252 -20.53 22.88 -5.37
C GLU A 252 -22.01 23.05 -5.79
N LYS A 253 -22.92 22.26 -5.20
CA LYS A 253 -24.38 22.35 -5.47
C LYS A 253 -24.98 23.69 -5.05
N GLU A 254 -24.46 24.29 -3.98
CA GLU A 254 -24.85 25.62 -3.51
C GLU A 254 -24.22 26.76 -4.34
N GLY A 255 -23.37 26.44 -5.32
CA GLY A 255 -22.76 27.41 -6.22
C GLY A 255 -21.63 28.22 -5.59
N VAL A 256 -20.99 27.69 -4.53
CA VAL A 256 -19.81 28.29 -3.92
C VAL A 256 -18.69 28.35 -4.96
N LYS A 257 -18.15 29.55 -5.21
CA LYS A 257 -17.16 29.79 -6.28
C LYS A 257 -15.72 29.48 -5.87
N ASP A 258 -15.42 29.58 -4.58
CA ASP A 258 -14.08 29.36 -4.04
C ASP A 258 -14.11 28.16 -3.10
N LEU A 259 -13.50 27.06 -3.53
CA LEU A 259 -13.46 25.79 -2.83
C LEU A 259 -12.03 25.36 -2.50
N SER A 260 -11.02 26.20 -2.75
CA SER A 260 -9.61 25.77 -2.71
C SER A 260 -9.23 25.15 -1.37
N GLU A 261 -9.62 25.79 -0.26
CA GLU A 261 -9.35 25.24 1.08
C GLU A 261 -10.07 23.91 1.35
N LEU A 262 -11.29 23.75 0.84
CA LEU A 262 -12.07 22.54 1.00
C LEU A 262 -11.52 21.39 0.13
N ASP A 263 -11.07 21.71 -1.09
CA ASP A 263 -10.44 20.78 -2.02
C ASP A 263 -9.09 20.30 -1.48
N ASP A 264 -8.24 21.22 -1.01
CA ASP A 264 -6.96 20.90 -0.38
C ASP A 264 -7.14 19.99 0.84
N LEU A 265 -8.14 20.31 1.68
CA LEU A 265 -8.49 19.48 2.83
C LEU A 265 -9.01 18.09 2.41
N CYS A 266 -9.83 18.01 1.35
CA CYS A 266 -10.36 16.76 0.82
C CYS A 266 -9.23 15.86 0.31
N VAL A 267 -8.29 16.44 -0.43
CA VAL A 267 -7.10 15.76 -0.95
C VAL A 267 -6.23 15.26 0.21
N ALA A 268 -5.93 16.11 1.20
CA ALA A 268 -5.13 15.73 2.36
C ALA A 268 -5.76 14.57 3.15
N LYS A 269 -7.07 14.63 3.44
CA LYS A 269 -7.77 13.56 4.18
C LYS A 269 -7.89 12.28 3.37
N SER A 270 -8.06 12.37 2.06
CA SER A 270 -8.07 11.21 1.16
C SER A 270 -6.71 10.51 1.14
N TYR A 271 -5.61 11.28 1.08
CA TYR A 271 -4.26 10.73 1.18
C TYR A 271 -3.98 10.09 2.54
N GLN A 272 -4.42 10.71 3.64
CA GLN A 272 -4.30 10.15 4.97
C GLN A 272 -5.05 8.81 5.09
N ALA A 273 -6.26 8.73 4.55
CA ALA A 273 -7.07 7.52 4.50
C ALA A 273 -6.37 6.39 3.74
N LEU A 274 -5.87 6.69 2.52
CA LEU A 274 -5.13 5.73 1.70
C LEU A 274 -3.88 5.21 2.41
N TRP A 275 -3.10 6.10 3.05
CA TRP A 275 -1.93 5.68 3.82
C TRP A 275 -2.29 4.75 4.99
N GLN A 276 -3.38 5.02 5.72
CA GLN A 276 -3.82 4.10 6.79
C GLN A 276 -4.23 2.73 6.23
N MET A 277 -4.87 2.69 5.06
CA MET A 277 -5.20 1.43 4.40
C MET A 277 -3.95 0.64 4.00
N VAL A 278 -2.96 1.30 3.37
CA VAL A 278 -1.67 0.68 3.01
C VAL A 278 -1.00 0.12 4.25
N ARG A 279 -0.88 0.93 5.29
CA ARG A 279 -0.25 0.52 6.54
C ARG A 279 -0.95 -0.68 7.16
N PHE A 280 -2.28 -0.68 7.21
CA PHE A 280 -3.07 -1.80 7.72
C PHE A 280 -2.84 -3.08 6.91
N GLU A 281 -2.83 -2.99 5.58
CA GLU A 281 -2.58 -4.11 4.68
C GLU A 281 -1.18 -4.70 4.86
N VAL A 282 -0.16 -3.84 4.92
CA VAL A 282 1.24 -4.23 5.18
C VAL A 282 1.33 -4.93 6.53
N GLU A 283 0.76 -4.36 7.59
CA GLU A 283 0.79 -4.97 8.92
C GLU A 283 0.09 -6.34 8.95
N ALA A 284 -1.05 -6.48 8.27
CA ALA A 284 -1.77 -7.74 8.19
C ALA A 284 -1.01 -8.82 7.42
N THR A 285 -0.37 -8.46 6.31
CA THR A 285 0.44 -9.38 5.48
C THR A 285 1.66 -9.85 6.26
N LEU A 286 2.42 -8.91 6.83
CA LEU A 286 3.66 -9.21 7.53
C LEU A 286 3.45 -10.03 8.80
N ARG A 287 2.32 -9.89 9.51
CA ARG A 287 1.99 -10.79 10.62
C ARG A 287 1.96 -12.25 10.19
N LYS A 288 1.30 -12.54 9.07
CA LYS A 288 1.21 -13.91 8.53
C LYS A 288 2.58 -14.41 8.06
N VAL A 289 3.34 -13.55 7.39
CA VAL A 289 4.72 -13.83 6.95
C VAL A 289 5.62 -14.19 8.14
N CYS A 290 5.65 -13.38 9.19
CA CYS A 290 6.43 -13.66 10.40
C CYS A 290 5.95 -14.93 11.11
N GLN A 291 4.64 -15.13 11.20
CA GLN A 291 4.08 -16.35 11.80
C GLN A 291 4.59 -17.60 11.07
N GLN A 292 4.53 -17.61 9.74
CA GLN A 292 4.99 -18.72 8.89
C GLN A 292 6.50 -18.92 8.99
N ALA A 293 7.30 -17.84 8.93
CA ALA A 293 8.76 -17.92 8.99
C ALA A 293 9.30 -18.35 10.37
N LEU A 294 8.62 -17.99 11.46
CA LEU A 294 9.06 -18.28 12.82
C LEU A 294 8.49 -19.57 13.41
N HIS A 295 7.38 -20.11 12.90
CA HIS A 295 6.70 -21.29 13.47
C HIS A 295 6.81 -22.55 12.61
N ASP A 296 7.66 -22.53 11.58
CA ASP A 296 7.90 -23.70 10.74
C ASP A 296 8.49 -24.85 11.55
N LYS A 297 7.69 -25.90 11.73
CA LYS A 297 8.01 -27.07 12.55
C LYS A 297 9.08 -27.98 11.93
N THR A 298 9.42 -27.77 10.66
CA THR A 298 10.47 -28.54 9.98
C THR A 298 11.88 -28.11 10.42
N ILE A 299 12.02 -26.89 10.95
CA ILE A 299 13.28 -26.34 11.47
C ILE A 299 13.45 -26.68 12.96
N ASP A 300 14.68 -26.76 13.45
CA ASP A 300 14.92 -27.02 14.88
C ASP A 300 14.43 -25.86 15.80
N ALA A 301 14.10 -26.16 17.05
CA ALA A 301 13.62 -25.16 18.00
C ALA A 301 14.64 -24.06 18.32
N ASP A 302 15.92 -24.40 18.40
CA ASP A 302 16.99 -23.46 18.70
C ASP A 302 17.31 -22.61 17.47
N GLU A 303 17.28 -23.20 16.27
CA GLU A 303 17.39 -22.44 15.02
C GLU A 303 16.24 -21.44 14.88
N ARG A 304 14.98 -21.84 15.15
CA ARG A 304 13.85 -20.90 15.12
C ARG A 304 14.01 -19.76 16.13
N LEU A 305 14.65 -20.01 17.27
CA LEU A 305 14.93 -18.96 18.26
C LEU A 305 15.96 -17.96 17.71
N LEU A 306 17.04 -18.44 17.07
CA LEU A 306 18.01 -17.60 16.39
C LEU A 306 17.39 -16.80 15.23
N ARG A 307 16.46 -17.41 14.46
CA ARG A 307 15.69 -16.69 13.44
C ARG A 307 14.87 -15.55 14.06
N ALA A 308 14.25 -15.76 15.22
CA ALA A 308 13.53 -14.70 15.92
C ALA A 308 14.46 -13.58 16.42
N GLU A 309 15.68 -13.90 16.85
CA GLU A 309 16.70 -12.90 17.20
C GLU A 309 17.16 -12.10 15.98
N GLY A 310 17.35 -12.76 14.83
CA GLY A 310 17.62 -12.08 13.55
C GLY A 310 16.48 -11.16 13.11
N LEU A 311 15.23 -11.60 13.31
CA LEU A 311 14.04 -10.78 13.02
C LEU A 311 13.96 -9.57 13.95
N LEU A 312 14.33 -9.73 15.23
CA LEU A 312 14.40 -8.62 16.17
C LEU A 312 15.44 -7.57 15.71
N LEU A 313 16.62 -8.01 15.30
CA LEU A 313 17.66 -7.12 14.78
C LEU A 313 17.18 -6.36 13.53
N LEU A 314 16.57 -7.06 12.55
CA LEU A 314 15.92 -6.41 11.41
C LEU A 314 14.89 -5.38 11.85
N GLY A 315 14.06 -5.75 12.83
CA GLY A 315 13.03 -4.88 13.40
C GLY A 315 13.59 -3.60 14.00
N GLU A 316 14.68 -3.70 14.76
CA GLU A 316 15.33 -2.57 15.42
C GLU A 316 16.03 -1.65 14.41
N VAL A 317 16.73 -2.21 13.43
CA VAL A 317 17.39 -1.44 12.36
C VAL A 317 16.37 -0.70 11.48
N TYR A 318 15.28 -1.35 11.09
CA TYR A 318 14.24 -0.71 10.29
C TYR A 318 13.42 0.30 11.11
N ALA A 319 13.28 0.13 12.43
CA ALA A 319 12.56 1.07 13.28
C ALA A 319 13.42 2.26 13.76
N SER A 320 14.75 2.17 13.67
CA SER A 320 15.67 3.26 14.04
C SER A 320 15.79 4.35 12.96
N THR A 321 14.91 4.31 11.95
CA THR A 321 14.92 5.23 10.82
C THR A 321 14.09 6.48 11.13
N ASP A 322 14.70 7.66 11.04
CA ASP A 322 13.96 8.92 11.13
C ASP A 322 12.98 9.05 9.95
N ILE A 323 11.76 9.51 10.26
CA ILE A 323 10.77 9.88 9.24
C ILE A 323 11.27 11.16 8.57
N SER A 324 11.35 11.16 7.24
CA SER A 324 11.78 12.35 6.50
C SER A 324 10.81 13.53 6.78
N PRO A 325 11.28 14.78 6.80
CA PRO A 325 10.42 15.95 7.01
C PRO A 325 9.24 16.01 6.02
N LEU A 326 9.48 15.66 4.75
CA LEU A 326 8.48 15.59 3.68
C LEU A 326 7.37 14.57 3.97
N GLU A 327 7.71 13.40 4.50
CA GLU A 327 6.71 12.40 4.91
C GLU A 327 5.97 12.78 6.20
N ASN A 328 6.67 13.47 7.11
CA ASN A 328 6.07 13.99 8.34
C ASN A 328 4.98 15.02 8.05
N ASP A 329 5.13 15.88 7.03
CA ASP A 329 4.13 16.88 6.69
C ASP A 329 2.86 16.26 6.10
N VAL A 330 2.98 15.29 5.19
CA VAL A 330 1.81 14.60 4.58
C VAL A 330 1.03 13.77 5.62
N THR A 331 1.72 13.20 6.61
CA THR A 331 1.10 12.44 7.70
C THR A 331 0.58 13.29 8.85
N ARG A 332 0.95 14.58 8.91
CA ARG A 332 0.55 15.52 9.97
C ARG A 332 -0.34 16.66 9.50
N MET A 333 -0.70 16.76 8.22
CA MET A 333 -1.71 17.70 7.73
C MET A 333 -3.01 17.52 8.53
N LYS A 334 -3.19 18.39 9.52
CA LYS A 334 -4.30 18.37 10.47
C LYS A 334 -5.57 18.86 9.82
#